data_AF-A0A5C7LHP6-F1
#
_entry.id   AF-A0A5C7LHP6-F1
#
_cell.length_a   1.000
_cell.length_b   1.000
_cell.length_c   1.000
_cell.angle_alpha   90.00
_cell.angle_beta   90.00
_cell.angle_gamma   90.00
#
_symmetry.space_group_name_H-M   'P 1'
#
loop_
_entity.id
_entity.type
_entity.pdbx_description
1 polymer ?
#
loop_
_entity_poly.entity_id
_entity_poly.type
_entity_poly.pdbx_seq_one_letter_code
_entity_poly.pdbx_strand_id
1 'polypeptide(L)' 'MKRVTIDMSESMKAEIDRVASIGNLSIAQIMRLSVKLLILYIEARASGKQFVIVDPKRPDETVKLEVIL' A
#
# COMPACT_ATOMS: atom_id res chain seq x y z
N MET A 1 -11.56 -15.93 9.73
CA MET A 1 -10.97 -15.34 8.51
C MET A 1 -11.98 -15.44 7.37
N LYS A 2 -12.21 -14.37 6.60
CA LYS A 2 -13.03 -14.43 5.37
C LYS A 2 -12.10 -14.45 4.15
N ARG A 3 -12.36 -15.33 3.18
CA ARG A 3 -11.66 -15.38 1.90
C ARG A 3 -12.36 -14.44 0.92
N VAL A 4 -11.58 -13.67 0.17
CA VAL A 4 -12.08 -12.79 -0.90
C VAL A 4 -11.33 -13.15 -2.18
N THR A 5 -12.04 -13.21 -3.29
CA THR A 5 -11.47 -13.35 -4.64
C THR A 5 -11.55 -11.99 -5.32
N ILE A 6 -10.46 -11.59 -5.98
CA ILE A 6 -10.36 -10.31 -6.67
C ILE A 6 -9.90 -10.64 -8.09
N ASP A 7 -10.69 -10.25 -9.08
CA ASP A 7 -10.29 -10.31 -10.47
C ASP A 7 -9.38 -9.11 -10.78
N MET A 8 -8.26 -9.38 -11.43
CA MET A 8 -7.24 -8.38 -11.72
C MET A 8 -6.78 -8.52 -13.17
N SER A 9 -6.41 -7.40 -13.80
CA SER A 9 -5.75 -7.44 -15.10
C SER A 9 -4.38 -8.10 -15.00
N GLU A 10 -3.88 -8.64 -16.12
CA GLU A 10 -2.53 -9.22 -16.18
C GLU A 10 -1.44 -8.20 -15.83
N SER A 11 -1.61 -6.94 -16.26
CA SER A 11 -0.68 -5.85 -15.95
C SER A 11 -0.62 -5.55 -14.44
N MET A 12 -1.78 -5.52 -13.77
CA MET A 12 -1.84 -5.31 -12.32
C MET A 12 -1.23 -6.49 -11.57
N LYS A 13 -1.49 -7.72 -12.02
CA LYS A 13 -0.88 -8.92 -11.45
C LYS A 13 0.65 -8.87 -11.55
N ALA A 14 1.19 -8.55 -12.72
CA ALA A 14 2.63 -8.45 -12.94
C ALA A 14 3.29 -7.41 -12.01
N GLU A 15 2.61 -6.27 -11.79
CA GLU A 15 3.12 -5.23 -10.89
C GLU A 15 3.11 -5.69 -9.42
N ILE A 16 2.06 -6.38 -8.98
CA ILE A 16 1.99 -6.94 -7.63
C ILE A 16 3.04 -8.03 -7.44
N ASP A 17 3.25 -8.89 -8.43
CA ASP A 17 4.30 -9.92 -8.41
C ASP A 17 5.70 -9.29 -8.31
N ARG A 18 5.93 -8.18 -9.02
CA ARG A 18 7.18 -7.39 -8.92
C ARG A 18 7.39 -6.87 -7.49
N VAL A 19 6.40 -6.22 -6.89
CA VAL A 19 6.47 -5.72 -5.50
C VAL A 19 6.65 -6.86 -4.49
N ALA A 20 5.98 -7.99 -4.70
CA ALA A 20 6.10 -9.20 -3.88
C ALA A 20 7.54 -9.69 -3.80
N SER A 21 8.23 -9.72 -4.93
CA SER A 21 9.63 -10.13 -5.01
C SER A 21 10.58 -9.21 -4.24
N ILE A 22 10.34 -7.89 -4.24
CA ILE A 22 11.19 -6.92 -3.55
C ILE A 22 11.07 -7.06 -2.04
N GLY A 23 9.84 -7.23 -1.55
CA GLY A 23 9.53 -7.31 -0.12
C GLY A 23 9.67 -8.69 0.51
N ASN A 24 9.92 -9.75 -0.29
CA ASN A 24 9.77 -11.14 0.13
C ASN A 24 8.41 -11.41 0.82
N LEU A 25 7.34 -10.88 0.22
CA LEU A 25 5.96 -10.97 0.72
C LEU A 25 5.11 -11.79 -0.24
N SER A 26 4.13 -12.52 0.31
CA SER A 26 3.06 -13.08 -0.52
C SER A 26 2.13 -11.99 -1.04
N ILE A 27 1.50 -12.25 -2.21
CA ILE A 27 0.46 -11.38 -2.78
C ILE A 27 -0.63 -11.04 -1.75
N ALA A 28 -1.08 -12.03 -0.99
CA ALA A 28 -2.11 -11.83 0.03
C ALA A 28 -1.64 -10.92 1.18
N GLN A 29 -0.35 -10.94 1.54
CA GLN A 29 0.21 -10.00 2.51
C GLN A 29 0.25 -8.58 1.94
N ILE A 30 0.70 -8.41 0.69
CA ILE A 30 0.71 -7.10 0.03
C ILE A 30 -0.69 -6.51 -0.01
N MET A 31 -1.69 -7.26 -0.50
CA MET A 31 -3.06 -6.76 -0.58
C MET A 31 -3.61 -6.34 0.78
N ARG A 32 -3.33 -7.11 1.85
CA ARG A 32 -3.74 -6.73 3.22
C ARG A 32 -3.04 -5.46 3.69
N LEU A 33 -1.75 -5.31 3.42
CA LEU A 33 -0.98 -4.12 3.80
C LEU A 33 -1.46 -2.89 3.02
N SER A 34 -1.70 -3.02 1.71
CA SER A 34 -2.23 -1.95 0.86
C SER A 34 -3.58 -1.44 1.35
N VAL A 35 -4.50 -2.34 1.71
CA VAL A 35 -5.81 -1.95 2.28
C VAL A 35 -5.63 -1.23 3.62
N LYS A 36 -4.73 -1.69 4.49
CA LYS A 36 -4.45 -1.01 5.76
C LYS A 36 -3.87 0.39 5.55
N LEU A 37 -2.92 0.54 4.63
CA LEU A 37 -2.34 1.85 4.29
C LEU A 37 -3.40 2.81 3.75
N LEU A 38 -4.31 2.31 2.89
CA LEU A 38 -5.43 3.10 2.39
C LEU A 38 -6.37 3.57 3.52
N ILE A 39 -6.70 2.69 4.47
CA ILE A 39 -7.52 3.06 5.64
C ILE A 39 -6.82 4.16 6.45
N LEU A 40 -5.54 3.99 6.78
CA LEU A 40 -4.78 4.99 7.53
C LEU A 40 -4.70 6.34 6.80
N TYR A 41 -4.53 6.31 5.48
CA TYR A 41 -4.57 7.52 4.65
C TYR A 41 -5.93 8.23 4.74
N ILE A 42 -7.03 7.49 4.60
CA ILE A 42 -8.40 8.03 4.69
C ILE A 42 -8.65 8.64 6.07
N GLU A 43 -8.28 7.93 7.15
CA GLU A 43 -8.42 8.39 8.52
C GLU A 43 -7.61 9.67 8.80
N ALA A 44 -6.36 9.72 8.32
CA ALA A 44 -5.51 10.89 8.44
C ALA A 44 -6.16 12.10 7.73
N ARG A 45 -6.61 11.92 6.49
CA ARG A 45 -7.26 12.98 5.70
C ARG A 45 -8.55 13.47 6.35
N ALA A 46 -9.40 12.56 6.84
CA ALA A 46 -10.64 12.89 7.55
C ALA A 46 -10.37 13.70 8.84
N SER A 47 -9.21 13.48 9.47
CA SER A 47 -8.78 14.17 10.69
C SER A 47 -7.97 15.44 10.42
N GLY A 48 -7.82 15.88 9.17
CA GLY A 48 -6.98 17.03 8.80
C GLY A 48 -5.47 16.81 9.02
N LYS A 49 -5.03 15.54 9.14
CA LYS A 49 -3.63 15.16 9.36
C LYS A 49 -2.97 14.75 8.04
N GLN A 50 -1.64 14.81 8.00
CA GLN A 50 -0.85 14.29 6.90
C GLN A 50 -0.52 12.82 7.13
N PHE A 51 -0.64 12.01 6.07
CA PHE A 51 -0.15 10.62 6.06
C PHE A 51 1.21 10.59 5.35
N VAL A 52 2.24 10.16 6.07
CA VAL A 52 3.62 10.19 5.62
C VAL A 52 4.26 8.83 5.83
N ILE A 53 4.90 8.29 4.79
CA ILE A 53 5.71 7.07 4.88
C ILE A 53 7.18 7.49 4.96
N VAL A 54 7.85 7.08 6.03
CA VAL A 54 9.25 7.42 6.32
C VAL A 54 10.07 6.14 6.36
N ASP A 55 11.17 6.10 5.60
CA ASP A 55 12.21 5.07 5.79
C ASP A 55 13.05 5.47 7.02
N PRO A 56 13.05 4.71 8.13
CA PRO A 56 13.79 5.08 9.32
C PRO A 56 15.31 5.15 9.11
N LYS A 57 15.84 4.52 8.05
CA LYS A 57 17.27 4.61 7.70
C LYS A 57 17.58 5.84 6.85
N ARG A 58 16.56 6.45 6.25
CA ARG A 58 16.64 7.63 5.38
C ARG A 58 15.47 8.57 5.71
N PRO A 59 15.46 9.16 6.92
CA PRO A 59 14.34 9.96 7.40
C PRO A 59 14.08 11.22 6.54
N ASP A 60 15.11 11.67 5.82
CA ASP A 60 15.03 12.82 4.92
C ASP A 60 14.32 12.48 3.59
N GLU A 61 14.28 11.19 3.21
CA GLU A 61 13.51 10.69 2.07
C GLU A 61 12.05 10.50 2.49
N THR A 62 11.31 11.60 2.49
CA THR A 62 9.87 11.57 2.76
C THR A 62 9.07 11.31 1.48
N VAL A 63 8.39 10.17 1.40
CA VAL A 63 7.45 9.90 0.31
C VAL A 63 6.05 10.33 0.75
N LYS A 64 5.50 11.34 0.07
CA LYS A 64 4.10 11.75 0.21
C LYS A 64 3.24 10.97 -0.79
N LEU A 65 2.23 10.28 -0.30
CA LEU A 65 1.22 9.65 -1.15
C LEU A 65 0.14 10.68 -1.50
N GLU A 66 0.19 11.18 -2.74
CA GLU A 66 -0.89 11.97 -3.33
C GLU A 66 -1.84 11.03 -4.07
N VAL A 67 -2.99 10.73 -3.47
CA VAL A 67 -4.05 9.96 -4.15
C VAL A 67 -4.89 10.95 -4.97
N ILE A 68 -4.76 10.87 -6.29
CA ILE A 68 -5.66 11.53 -7.24
C ILE A 68 -6.89 10.62 -7.37
N LEU A 69 -8.03 11.08 -6.85
CA LEU A 69 -9.34 10.42 -6.99
C LEU A 69 -10.08 10.97 -8.20
#